data_AF-A0A0F9EQX8-F1
#
_entry.id   AF-A0A0F9EQX8-F1
#
_cell.length_a   1.000
_cell.length_b   1.000
_cell.length_c   1.000
_cell.angle_alpha   90.00
_cell.angle_beta   90.00
_cell.angle_gamma   90.00
#
_symmetry.space_group_name_H-M   'P 1'
#
loop_
_entity.id
_entity.type
_entity.pdbx_description
1 polymer ?
#
loop_
_entity_poly.entity_id
_entity_poly.type
_entity_poly.pdbx_seq_one_letter_code
_entity_poly.pdbx_strand_id
1 'polypeptide(L)'
;FVLIVLLGATGKISQNETYQALETRAVDKVLNFTFEKSQRDYMWEEVISEWKTRPWIGVGLGKSIFYRIKSRDGDWYTAKVGNLHNSYLELGLKIGAIGLLLFLLLQGVLITRCLRASMAAKGHLPFVFASIVFVIAMLLQTGIQPLLTEPNSTVLIYLLIGAALSLTNLKIKKKLEDTGL
;
A
#
# COMPACT_ATOMS: atom_id res chain seq x y z
N PHE A 1 -6.50 -4.76 38.03
CA PHE A 1 -5.32 -3.88 38.03
C PHE A 1 -5.15 -3.18 39.38
N VAL A 2 -6.11 -2.32 39.77
CA VAL A 2 -6.11 -1.57 41.05
C VAL A 2 -5.91 -2.45 42.29
N LEU A 3 -6.57 -3.60 42.38
CA LEU A 3 -6.48 -4.48 43.55
C LEU A 3 -5.07 -5.07 43.79
N ILE A 4 -4.32 -5.44 42.74
CA ILE A 4 -2.98 -6.04 42.86
C ILE A 4 -1.98 -4.99 43.34
N VAL A 5 -2.06 -3.77 42.78
CA VAL A 5 -1.21 -2.65 43.18
C VAL A 5 -1.51 -2.23 44.63
N LEU A 6 -2.78 -2.22 45.04
CA LEU A 6 -3.16 -1.93 46.42
C LEU A 6 -2.70 -3.00 47.41
N LEU A 7 -2.73 -4.28 47.03
CA LEU A 7 -2.21 -5.38 47.87
C LEU A 7 -0.69 -5.30 48.04
N GLY A 8 0.04 -4.96 46.98
CA GLY A 8 1.50 -4.73 47.06
C GLY A 8 1.84 -3.49 47.89
N ALA A 9 1.10 -2.39 47.71
CA ALA A 9 1.28 -1.16 48.47
C ALA A 9 0.94 -1.31 49.97
N THR A 10 0.05 -2.24 50.32
CA THR A 10 -0.31 -2.56 51.72
C THR A 10 0.60 -3.63 52.35
N GLY A 11 1.61 -4.11 51.62
CA GLY A 11 2.53 -5.16 52.10
C GLY A 11 1.86 -6.53 52.28
N LYS A 12 0.63 -6.71 51.79
CA LYS A 12 -0.12 -7.97 51.87
C LYS A 12 0.39 -9.03 50.90
N ILE A 13 1.14 -8.61 49.88
CA ILE A 13 1.91 -9.46 48.99
C ILE A 13 3.32 -8.86 48.87
N SER A 14 4.32 -9.70 48.67
CA SER A 14 5.69 -9.24 48.47
C SER A 14 5.82 -8.42 47.18
N GLN A 15 6.85 -7.57 47.09
CA GLN A 15 7.14 -6.87 45.84
C GLN A 15 7.37 -7.86 44.69
N ASN A 16 8.07 -8.96 44.94
CA ASN A 16 8.34 -9.98 43.92
C ASN A 16 7.06 -10.63 43.37
N GLU A 17 6.10 -10.94 44.25
CA GLU A 17 4.77 -11.45 43.84
C GLU A 17 3.95 -10.40 43.09
N THR A 18 4.07 -9.12 43.47
CA THR A 18 3.43 -8.01 42.75
C THR A 18 3.98 -7.89 41.34
N TYR A 19 5.31 -7.95 41.18
CA TYR A 19 5.97 -7.91 39.87
C TYR A 19 5.58 -9.10 38.99
N GLN A 20 5.64 -10.32 39.53
CA GLN A 20 5.26 -11.55 38.82
C GLN A 20 3.79 -11.51 38.36
N ALA A 21 2.88 -11.01 39.21
CA ALA A 21 1.46 -10.88 38.86
C ALA A 21 1.21 -9.79 37.80
N LEU A 22 1.97 -8.70 37.82
CA LEU A 22 1.91 -7.66 36.79
C LEU A 22 2.47 -8.15 35.46
N GLU A 23 3.63 -8.82 35.49
CA GLU A 23 4.27 -9.39 34.31
C GLU A 23 3.38 -10.45 33.68
N THR A 24 2.86 -11.40 34.47
CA THR A 24 1.94 -12.44 33.97
C THR A 24 0.70 -11.83 33.32
N ARG A 25 0.10 -10.79 33.91
CA ARG A 25 -1.06 -10.11 33.31
C ARG A 25 -0.71 -9.29 32.07
N ALA A 26 0.46 -8.65 32.05
CA ALA A 26 0.91 -7.91 30.88
C ALA A 26 1.19 -8.88 29.72
N VAL A 27 1.90 -9.97 29.99
CA VAL A 27 2.15 -11.07 29.06
C VAL A 27 0.84 -11.69 28.59
N ASP A 28 -0.09 -12.01 29.49
CA ASP A 28 -1.39 -12.59 29.14
C ASP A 28 -2.22 -11.63 28.27
N LYS A 29 -2.25 -10.33 28.61
CA LYS A 29 -2.94 -9.32 27.80
C LYS A 29 -2.29 -9.12 26.43
N VAL A 30 -0.96 -9.20 26.33
CA VAL A 30 -0.21 -9.08 25.06
C VAL A 30 -0.39 -10.34 24.21
N LEU A 31 -0.27 -11.53 24.81
CA LEU A 31 -0.39 -12.83 24.13
C LEU A 31 -1.82 -13.12 23.68
N ASN A 32 -2.81 -12.70 24.46
CA ASN A 32 -4.23 -12.89 24.13
C ASN A 32 -4.87 -11.66 23.48
N PHE A 33 -4.08 -10.64 23.11
CA PHE A 33 -4.58 -9.48 22.39
C PHE A 33 -5.09 -9.91 21.01
N THR A 34 -6.38 -10.17 20.97
CA THR A 34 -7.07 -10.68 19.79
C THR A 34 -8.24 -9.77 19.47
N PHE A 35 -8.47 -9.58 18.18
CA PHE A 35 -9.53 -8.71 17.67
C PHE A 35 -10.75 -9.53 17.27
N GLU A 36 -11.91 -8.88 17.28
CA GLU A 36 -13.18 -9.50 16.85
C GLU A 36 -13.17 -9.78 15.33
N LYS A 37 -12.59 -8.88 14.53
CA LYS A 37 -12.31 -9.05 13.08
C LYS A 37 -10.84 -8.83 12.78
N SER A 38 -10.39 -9.09 11.55
CA SER A 38 -9.03 -8.71 11.15
C SER A 38 -8.88 -7.19 11.23
N GLN A 39 -7.68 -6.70 11.59
CA GLN A 39 -7.41 -5.27 11.60
C GLN A 39 -7.67 -4.62 10.23
N ARG A 40 -7.42 -5.36 9.14
CA ARG A 40 -7.64 -4.90 7.77
C ARG A 40 -9.12 -4.65 7.48
N ASP A 41 -10.02 -5.47 8.00
CA ASP A 41 -11.46 -5.27 7.81
C ASP A 41 -11.89 -3.93 8.43
N TYR A 42 -11.46 -3.65 9.66
CA TYR A 42 -11.74 -2.36 10.29
C TYR A 42 -11.12 -1.18 9.53
N MET A 43 -9.89 -1.33 9.01
CA MET A 43 -9.25 -0.30 8.19
C MET A 43 -10.02 -0.05 6.91
N TRP A 44 -10.44 -1.11 6.20
CA TRP A 44 -11.14 -1.00 4.93
C TRP A 44 -12.54 -0.43 5.11
N GLU A 45 -13.26 -0.84 6.15
CA GLU A 45 -14.56 -0.26 6.51
C GLU A 45 -14.44 1.26 6.72
N GLU A 46 -13.45 1.70 7.50
CA GLU A 46 -13.19 3.13 7.74
C GLU A 46 -12.79 3.88 6.47
N VAL A 47 -11.88 3.31 5.67
CA VAL A 47 -11.42 3.91 4.42
C VAL A 47 -12.55 4.06 3.41
N ILE A 48 -13.41 3.05 3.29
CA ILE A 48 -14.58 3.10 2.42
C ILE A 48 -15.57 4.14 2.94
N SER A 49 -15.77 4.23 4.26
CA SER A 49 -16.62 5.25 4.89
C SER A 49 -16.10 6.67 4.57
N GLU A 50 -14.81 6.93 4.79
CA GLU A 50 -14.17 8.20 4.47
C GLU A 50 -14.23 8.52 2.97
N TRP A 51 -13.98 7.54 2.10
CA TRP A 51 -14.06 7.73 0.66
C TRP A 51 -15.46 8.17 0.21
N LYS A 52 -16.52 7.61 0.79
CA LYS A 52 -17.91 8.01 0.50
C LYS A 52 -18.20 9.48 0.80
N THR A 53 -17.44 10.12 1.70
CA THR A 53 -17.61 11.56 2.00
C THR A 53 -17.08 12.46 0.88
N ARG A 54 -16.05 12.02 0.14
CA ARG A 54 -15.38 12.78 -0.91
C ARG A 54 -14.96 11.86 -2.08
N PRO A 55 -15.92 11.23 -2.78
CA PRO A 55 -15.61 10.14 -3.70
C PRO A 55 -14.82 10.58 -4.94
N TRP A 56 -15.00 11.82 -5.39
CA TRP A 56 -14.47 12.30 -6.67
C TRP A 56 -13.05 12.84 -6.60
N ILE A 57 -12.75 13.64 -5.57
CA ILE A 57 -11.47 14.35 -5.38
C ILE A 57 -10.61 13.67 -4.30
N GLY A 58 -11.24 12.85 -3.44
CA GLY A 58 -10.56 12.23 -2.33
C GLY A 58 -10.34 13.18 -1.16
N VAL A 59 -9.56 12.71 -0.20
CA VAL A 59 -9.31 13.42 1.06
C VAL A 59 -7.96 14.16 1.10
N GLY A 60 -7.13 14.02 0.06
CA GLY A 60 -5.82 14.64 -0.08
C GLY A 60 -4.66 13.74 0.37
N LEU A 61 -3.49 13.90 -0.26
CA LEU A 61 -2.29 13.08 -0.01
C LEU A 61 -1.71 13.21 1.41
N GLY A 62 -1.93 14.35 2.08
CA GLY A 62 -1.41 14.62 3.42
C GLY A 62 -2.33 14.21 4.57
N LYS A 63 -3.57 13.75 4.28
CA LYS A 63 -4.53 13.41 5.34
C LYS A 63 -4.18 12.05 5.95
N SER A 64 -4.04 12.03 7.28
CA SER A 64 -4.01 10.78 8.05
C SER A 64 -5.42 10.35 8.41
N ILE A 65 -5.70 9.06 8.32
CA ILE A 65 -7.00 8.47 8.70
C ILE A 65 -6.78 7.59 9.92
N PHE A 66 -7.78 7.57 10.78
CA PHE A 66 -7.79 6.77 12.00
C PHE A 66 -9.04 5.90 11.99
N TYR A 67 -8.90 4.67 12.48
CA TYR A 67 -9.98 3.70 12.54
C TYR A 67 -10.08 3.15 13.97
N ARG A 68 -11.29 2.73 14.35
CA ARG A 68 -11.55 2.16 15.67
C ARG A 68 -11.57 0.64 15.55
N ILE A 69 -10.74 -0.02 16.35
CA ILE A 69 -10.70 -1.48 16.47
C ILE A 69 -11.30 -1.87 17.81
N LYS A 70 -12.05 -2.96 17.81
CA LYS A 70 -12.61 -3.57 19.02
C LYS A 70 -11.82 -4.82 19.41
N SER A 71 -11.33 -4.89 20.65
CA SER A 71 -10.78 -6.14 21.19
C SER A 71 -11.90 -7.12 21.50
N ARG A 72 -11.56 -8.41 21.65
CA ARG A 72 -12.54 -9.42 22.10
C ARG A 72 -13.12 -9.15 23.48
N ASP A 73 -12.39 -8.45 24.34
CA ASP A 73 -12.86 -8.04 25.67
C ASP A 73 -13.86 -6.87 25.63
N GLY A 74 -14.15 -6.32 24.44
CA GLY A 74 -15.12 -5.25 24.23
C GLY A 74 -14.55 -3.84 24.28
N ASP A 75 -13.26 -3.68 24.56
CA ASP A 75 -12.58 -2.38 24.58
C ASP A 75 -12.36 -1.84 23.17
N TRP A 76 -12.51 -0.52 23.00
CA TRP A 76 -12.25 0.18 21.74
C TRP A 76 -10.88 0.87 21.77
N TYR A 77 -10.11 0.67 20.69
CA TYR A 77 -8.81 1.27 20.46
C TYR A 77 -8.85 2.09 19.18
N THR A 78 -8.14 3.22 19.17
CA THR A 78 -7.98 4.03 17.95
C THR A 78 -6.59 3.80 17.38
N ALA A 79 -6.52 3.44 16.10
CA ALA A 79 -5.27 3.22 15.39
C ALA A 79 -5.22 4.08 14.14
N LYS A 80 -4.01 4.49 13.74
CA LYS A 80 -3.79 5.16 12.46
C LYS A 80 -3.86 4.13 11.34
N VAL A 81 -4.57 4.44 10.26
CA VAL A 81 -4.56 3.66 9.02
C VAL A 81 -3.12 3.65 8.50
N GLY A 82 -2.48 2.49 8.56
CA GLY A 82 -1.18 2.23 7.98
C GLY A 82 -1.30 1.74 6.54
N ASN A 83 -0.52 0.70 6.22
CA ASN A 83 -0.52 0.08 4.91
C ASN A 83 -1.81 -0.70 4.65
N LEU A 84 -2.61 -0.28 3.66
CA LEU A 84 -3.89 -0.93 3.33
C LEU A 84 -3.73 -2.25 2.56
N HIS A 85 -2.52 -2.58 2.11
CA HIS A 85 -2.25 -3.68 1.17
C HIS A 85 -3.18 -3.66 -0.05
N ASN A 86 -3.62 -2.48 -0.46
CA ASN A 86 -4.41 -2.26 -1.65
C ASN A 86 -4.12 -0.82 -2.10
N SER A 87 -3.16 -0.68 -3.00
CA SER A 87 -2.71 0.63 -3.47
C SER A 87 -3.83 1.39 -4.18
N TYR A 88 -4.75 0.69 -4.86
CA TYR A 88 -5.88 1.33 -5.54
C TYR A 88 -6.88 1.91 -4.56
N LEU A 89 -7.17 1.20 -3.47
CA LEU A 89 -8.05 1.71 -2.41
C LEU A 89 -7.42 2.93 -1.73
N GLU A 90 -6.11 2.87 -1.45
CA GLU A 90 -5.36 3.99 -0.86
C GLU A 90 -5.32 5.21 -1.79
N LEU A 91 -5.03 5.01 -3.07
CA LEU A 91 -5.04 6.07 -4.08
C LEU A 91 -6.46 6.64 -4.24
N GLY A 92 -7.47 5.78 -4.42
CA GLY A 92 -8.87 6.22 -4.59
C GLY A 92 -9.36 7.07 -3.42
N LEU A 93 -8.97 6.73 -2.19
CA LEU A 93 -9.24 7.55 -1.02
C LEU A 93 -8.53 8.91 -1.05
N LYS A 94 -7.24 8.93 -1.40
CA LYS A 94 -6.41 10.16 -1.34
C LYS A 94 -6.67 11.13 -2.49
N ILE A 95 -6.82 10.63 -3.71
CA ILE A 95 -6.95 11.43 -4.95
C ILE A 95 -8.32 11.28 -5.63
N GLY A 96 -9.23 10.51 -5.03
CA GLY A 96 -10.59 10.33 -5.53
C GLY A 96 -10.68 9.46 -6.77
N ALA A 97 -11.90 9.21 -7.22
CA ALA A 97 -12.19 8.46 -8.43
C ALA A 97 -11.62 9.14 -9.69
N ILE A 98 -11.61 10.48 -9.75
CA ILE A 98 -11.06 11.21 -10.90
C ILE A 98 -9.54 11.03 -10.94
N GLY A 99 -8.85 11.21 -9.82
CA GLY A 99 -7.40 11.02 -9.75
C GLY A 99 -7.02 9.56 -10.06
N LEU A 100 -7.76 8.60 -9.52
CA LEU A 100 -7.55 7.18 -9.81
C LEU A 100 -7.76 6.86 -11.30
N LEU A 101 -8.80 7.42 -11.92
CA LEU A 101 -9.05 7.25 -13.35
C LEU A 101 -7.90 7.83 -14.19
N LEU A 102 -7.45 9.05 -13.89
CA LEU A 102 -6.32 9.67 -14.59
C LEU A 102 -5.03 8.85 -14.42
N PHE A 103 -4.80 8.30 -13.23
CA PHE A 103 -3.69 7.40 -12.97
C PHE A 103 -3.78 6.13 -13.85
N LEU A 104 -4.94 5.46 -13.90
CA LEU A 104 -5.13 4.26 -14.72
C LEU A 104 -5.01 4.56 -16.21
N LEU A 105 -5.52 5.71 -16.67
CA LEU A 105 -5.36 6.18 -18.05
C LEU A 105 -3.88 6.40 -18.39
N LEU A 106 -3.11 7.02 -17.50
CA LEU A 106 -1.66 7.19 -17.67
C LEU A 106 -0.97 5.82 -17.82
N GLN A 107 -1.27 4.85 -16.96
CA GLN A 107 -0.72 3.50 -17.08
C GLN A 107 -1.11 2.85 -18.42
N GLY A 108 -2.37 2.98 -18.83
CA GLY A 108 -2.85 2.47 -20.12
C GLY A 108 -2.13 3.10 -21.32
N VAL A 109 -1.88 4.42 -21.30
CA VAL A 109 -1.12 5.12 -22.33
C VAL A 109 0.32 4.63 -22.38
N LEU A 110 0.98 4.48 -21.23
CA LEU A 110 2.36 4.00 -21.15
C LEU A 110 2.48 2.57 -21.69
N ILE A 111 1.60 1.66 -21.28
CA ILE A 111 1.57 0.29 -21.78
C ILE A 111 1.32 0.26 -23.28
N THR A 112 0.34 1.03 -23.77
CA THR A 112 0.03 1.10 -25.21
C THR A 112 1.23 1.63 -26.01
N ARG A 113 1.94 2.62 -25.48
CA ARG A 113 3.18 3.11 -26.08
C ARG A 113 4.26 2.05 -26.10
N CYS A 114 4.49 1.33 -25.01
CA CYS A 114 5.43 0.21 -24.96
C CYS A 114 5.07 -0.91 -25.94
N LEU A 115 3.78 -1.25 -26.09
CA LEU A 115 3.31 -2.24 -27.05
C LEU A 115 3.53 -1.80 -28.50
N ARG A 116 3.23 -0.54 -28.83
CA ARG A 116 3.53 0.01 -30.18
C ARG A 116 5.02 0.04 -30.45
N ALA A 117 5.80 0.40 -29.45
CA ALA A 117 7.25 0.36 -29.45
C ALA A 117 7.79 -1.06 -29.71
N SER A 118 7.24 -2.08 -29.05
CA SER A 118 7.69 -3.46 -29.20
C SER A 118 7.55 -3.98 -30.64
N MET A 119 6.46 -3.62 -31.32
CA MET A 119 6.24 -3.97 -32.73
C MET A 119 7.30 -3.38 -33.67
N ALA A 120 7.92 -2.25 -33.31
CA ALA A 120 9.00 -1.63 -34.08
C ALA A 120 10.41 -2.17 -33.72
N ALA A 121 10.54 -2.89 -32.60
CA ALA A 121 11.80 -3.27 -32.00
C ALA A 121 12.37 -4.61 -32.56
N LYS A 122 12.78 -4.64 -33.84
CA LYS A 122 13.57 -5.78 -34.39
C LYS A 122 14.79 -6.07 -33.51
N GLY A 123 14.90 -7.27 -32.92
CA GLY A 123 16.03 -7.72 -32.10
C GLY A 123 15.92 -7.49 -30.58
N HIS A 124 15.01 -6.64 -30.09
CA HIS A 124 14.79 -6.40 -28.65
C HIS A 124 13.38 -6.80 -28.17
N LEU A 125 12.60 -7.42 -29.04
CA LEU A 125 11.22 -7.81 -28.77
C LEU A 125 11.06 -8.62 -27.46
N PRO A 126 11.92 -9.61 -27.12
CA PRO A 126 11.76 -10.36 -25.87
C PRO A 126 11.89 -9.49 -24.63
N PHE A 127 12.85 -8.56 -24.61
CA PHE A 127 13.06 -7.66 -23.46
C PHE A 127 11.91 -6.67 -23.29
N VAL A 128 11.47 -6.05 -24.38
CA VAL A 128 10.34 -5.09 -24.34
C VAL A 128 9.05 -5.81 -23.92
N PHE A 129 8.81 -7.01 -24.47
CA PHE A 129 7.66 -7.82 -24.09
C PHE A 129 7.69 -8.24 -22.62
N ALA A 130 8.83 -8.75 -22.13
CA ALA A 130 9.01 -9.11 -20.72
C ALA A 130 8.80 -7.90 -19.79
N SER A 131 9.29 -6.72 -20.18
CA SER A 131 9.09 -5.48 -19.42
C SER A 131 7.60 -5.10 -19.33
N ILE A 132 6.84 -5.22 -20.42
CA ILE A 132 5.40 -4.95 -20.43
C ILE A 132 4.65 -5.94 -19.55
N VAL A 133 4.91 -7.24 -19.70
CA VAL A 133 4.29 -8.29 -18.88
C VAL A 133 4.60 -8.07 -17.40
N PHE A 134 5.83 -7.73 -17.07
CA PHE A 134 6.23 -7.43 -15.69
C PHE A 134 5.48 -6.21 -15.13
N VAL A 135 5.39 -5.11 -15.89
CA VAL A 135 4.64 -3.92 -15.49
C VAL A 135 3.16 -4.25 -15.25
N ILE A 136 2.54 -5.03 -16.15
CA ILE A 136 1.14 -5.46 -15.98
C ILE A 136 0.99 -6.33 -14.74
N ALA A 137 1.89 -7.30 -14.53
CA ALA A 137 1.87 -8.16 -13.35
C ALA A 137 2.00 -7.36 -12.05
N MET A 138 2.93 -6.40 -12.02
CA MET A 138 3.11 -5.48 -10.90
C MET A 138 1.84 -4.67 -10.64
N LEU A 139 1.24 -4.07 -11.68
CA LEU A 139 -0.01 -3.31 -11.57
C LEU A 139 -1.17 -4.16 -11.06
N LEU A 140 -1.30 -5.42 -11.46
CA LEU A 140 -2.30 -6.33 -10.90
C LEU A 140 -2.02 -6.61 -9.42
N GLN A 141 -0.76 -6.85 -9.07
CA GLN A 141 -0.34 -7.08 -7.69
C GLN A 141 -0.57 -5.86 -6.79
N THR A 142 -0.62 -4.63 -7.32
CA THR A 142 -0.94 -3.42 -6.53
C THR A 142 -2.34 -3.47 -5.87
N GLY A 143 -3.26 -4.30 -6.38
CA GLY A 143 -4.58 -4.49 -5.77
C GLY A 143 -4.55 -5.27 -4.46
N ILE A 144 -3.46 -6.00 -4.20
CA ILE A 144 -3.25 -6.83 -3.00
C ILE A 144 -1.97 -6.47 -2.23
N GLN A 145 -1.16 -5.56 -2.78
CA GLN A 145 0.11 -5.11 -2.20
C GLN A 145 0.31 -3.60 -2.39
N PRO A 146 1.05 -2.95 -1.50
CA PRO A 146 1.34 -1.50 -1.52
C PRO A 146 2.43 -1.09 -2.52
N LEU A 147 2.52 -1.73 -3.68
CA LEU A 147 3.67 -1.57 -4.57
C LEU A 147 3.81 -0.15 -5.15
N LEU A 148 2.73 0.63 -5.23
CA LEU A 148 2.77 2.01 -5.74
C LEU A 148 3.05 3.05 -4.65
N THR A 149 2.93 2.67 -3.38
CA THR A 149 3.22 3.54 -2.25
C THR A 149 4.63 3.29 -1.70
N GLU A 150 5.22 2.14 -2.02
CA GLU A 150 6.62 1.84 -1.77
C GLU A 150 7.54 2.47 -2.85
N PRO A 151 8.50 3.34 -2.46
CA PRO A 151 9.36 4.04 -3.41
C PRO A 151 10.16 3.11 -4.33
N ASN A 152 10.71 2.03 -3.79
CA ASN A 152 11.58 1.10 -4.53
C ASN A 152 10.83 0.39 -5.66
N SER A 153 9.64 -0.13 -5.36
CA SER A 153 8.78 -0.80 -6.33
C SER A 153 8.29 0.16 -7.42
N THR A 154 7.93 1.38 -7.02
CA THR A 154 7.51 2.45 -7.93
C THR A 154 8.61 2.82 -8.91
N VAL A 155 9.84 3.04 -8.42
CA VAL A 155 11.00 3.35 -9.26
C VAL A 155 11.28 2.21 -10.24
N LEU A 156 11.23 0.95 -9.80
CA LEU A 156 11.46 -0.20 -10.68
C LEU A 156 10.46 -0.27 -11.83
N ILE A 157 9.17 -0.07 -11.55
CA ILE A 157 8.10 -0.06 -12.57
C ILE A 157 8.41 1.00 -13.64
N TYR A 158 8.66 2.25 -13.22
CA TYR A 158 8.88 3.35 -14.16
C TYR A 158 10.24 3.27 -14.87
N LEU A 159 11.25 2.69 -14.23
CA LEU A 159 12.55 2.42 -14.87
C LEU A 159 12.39 1.44 -16.04
N LEU A 160 11.64 0.36 -15.85
CA LEU A 160 11.39 -0.63 -16.90
C LEU A 160 10.55 -0.06 -18.05
N ILE A 161 9.54 0.76 -17.74
CA ILE A 161 8.78 1.51 -18.76
C ILE A 161 9.73 2.44 -19.55
N GLY A 162 10.57 3.21 -18.85
CA GLY A 162 11.53 4.11 -19.47
C GLY A 162 12.53 3.39 -20.38
N ALA A 163 13.07 2.25 -19.92
CA ALA A 163 13.98 1.42 -20.70
C ALA A 163 13.31 0.81 -21.93
N ALA A 164 12.07 0.32 -21.80
CA ALA A 164 11.30 -0.21 -22.92
C ALA A 164 11.05 0.85 -24.01
N LEU A 165 10.73 2.08 -23.60
CA LEU A 165 10.48 3.18 -24.52
C LEU A 165 11.78 3.72 -25.16
N SER A 166 12.89 3.81 -24.41
CA SER A 166 14.16 4.37 -24.92
C SER A 166 14.74 3.55 -26.07
N LEU A 167 14.64 2.23 -26.00
CA LEU A 167 15.09 1.30 -27.06
C LEU A 167 14.40 1.54 -28.40
N THR A 168 13.25 2.20 -28.40
CA THR A 168 12.51 2.51 -29.64
C THR A 168 12.84 3.86 -30.24
N ASN A 169 13.23 4.83 -29.41
CA ASN A 169 13.67 6.15 -29.86
C ASN A 169 15.08 6.11 -30.47
N LEU A 170 15.96 5.22 -30.00
CA LEU A 170 17.31 5.04 -30.56
C LEU A 170 17.29 4.63 -32.04
N LYS A 171 16.25 3.92 -32.49
CA LYS A 171 16.10 3.53 -33.90
C LYS A 171 15.59 4.64 -34.79
N ILE A 172 14.70 5.50 -34.29
CA ILE A 172 14.23 6.67 -35.06
C ILE A 172 15.42 7.59 -35.32
N LYS A 173 16.23 7.84 -34.29
CA LYS A 173 17.45 8.65 -34.42
C LYS A 173 18.44 8.06 -35.43
N LYS A 174 18.76 6.77 -35.31
CA LYS A 174 19.66 6.09 -36.26
C LYS A 174 19.13 6.12 -37.70
N LYS A 175 17.82 5.92 -37.90
CA LYS A 175 17.22 5.96 -39.23
C LYS A 175 17.28 7.36 -39.85
N LEU A 176 17.13 8.43 -39.06
CA LEU A 176 17.27 9.82 -39.53
C LEU A 176 18.71 10.11 -39.94
N GLU A 177 19.67 9.72 -39.09
CA GLU A 177 21.12 9.82 -39.35
C GLU A 177 21.51 9.05 -40.64
N ASP A 178 20.98 7.83 -40.84
CA ASP A 178 21.24 7.01 -42.03
C ASP A 178 20.60 7.59 -43.32
N THR A 179 19.56 8.42 -43.20
CA THR A 179 18.90 9.10 -44.34
C THR A 179 19.45 10.51 -44.63
N GLY A 180 20.42 11.00 -43.86
CA GLY A 180 20.99 12.34 -44.01
C GLY A 180 20.01 13.47 -43.69
N LEU A 181 18.99 13.20 -42.87
CA LEU A 181 18.01 14.17 -42.35
C LEU A 181 18.34 14.58 -40.92
#